data_AF-A0A6M7WWT8-F1
#
_entry.id   AF-A0A6M7WWT8-F1
#
_cell.length_a   1.000
_cell.length_b   1.000
_cell.length_c   1.000
_cell.angle_alpha   90.00
_cell.angle_beta   90.00
_cell.angle_gamma   90.00
#
_symmetry.space_group_name_H-M   'P 1'
#
loop_
_entity.id
_entity.type
_entity.pdbx_description
1 polymer ?
#
loop_
_entity_poly.entity_id
_entity_poly.type
_entity_poly.pdbx_seq_one_letter_code
_entity_poly.pdbx_strand_id
1 'polypeptide(L)'
;MLSAWLERIRDFRNRKVADPAFRRWAAGFALTRPVARRQAKALFDLTAGFVYSQILAACVRVDLFEILAGQPLDLATLSKRISLPLDGAERLLKAAAALELIEARRGGLYALGPLGAALVGNTGVKAMIVHHDILYADLRDPLKLLAGTGGSRLQQYWAYAGAGQGAVAEPRHHVDYTTLMSASQAFVTAEILDAYRVSQHRQLLDIGGGDGAFLIAAGQAAPDLQLTLFDLPPVAAQARQRILAAGLAGRAKAFGGSFFDDELPQGADLVTLNRVLHDHDDAAALAILWAARHAIAADGTLLIAEPMAGTPGALASGDAYFGFYLLAMGQGRPRTVDEIAAMLRQAGFDRIKPVATNTPLIARILTARPAAL
;
A
#
# COMPACT_ATOMS: atom_id res chain seq x y z
N MET A 1 -8.72 36.55 -3.98
CA MET A 1 -9.29 36.96 -5.29
C MET A 1 -8.94 35.97 -6.41
N LEU A 2 -7.67 35.56 -6.58
CA LEU A 2 -7.27 34.53 -7.57
C LEU A 2 -7.96 33.17 -7.35
N SER A 3 -8.16 32.75 -6.09
CA SER A 3 -8.88 31.50 -5.73
C SER A 3 -10.33 31.50 -6.20
N ALA A 4 -11.10 32.54 -5.84
CA ALA A 4 -12.51 32.68 -6.22
C ALA A 4 -12.73 32.77 -7.75
N TRP A 5 -11.77 33.34 -8.48
CA TRP A 5 -11.81 33.37 -9.94
C TRP A 5 -11.55 31.98 -10.56
N LEU A 6 -10.56 31.24 -10.04
CA LEU A 6 -10.29 29.86 -10.44
C LEU A 6 -11.47 28.93 -10.13
N GLU A 7 -12.13 29.12 -8.99
CA GLU A 7 -13.37 28.42 -8.62
C GLU A 7 -14.48 28.67 -9.65
N ARG A 8 -14.75 29.94 -9.99
CA ARG A 8 -15.73 30.30 -11.03
C ARG A 8 -15.45 29.66 -12.39
N ILE A 9 -14.18 29.56 -12.79
CA ILE A 9 -13.79 28.88 -14.03
C ILE A 9 -14.07 27.37 -13.94
N ARG A 10 -13.73 26.74 -12.82
CA ARG A 10 -14.01 25.31 -12.59
C ARG A 10 -15.51 25.04 -12.65
N ASP A 11 -16.32 25.89 -12.02
CA ASP A 11 -17.78 25.76 -12.03
C ASP A 11 -18.36 25.93 -13.43
N PHE A 12 -17.89 26.93 -14.17
CA PHE A 12 -18.29 27.13 -15.56
C PHE A 12 -17.94 25.91 -16.43
N ARG A 13 -16.70 25.41 -16.32
CA ARG A 13 -16.25 24.19 -17.00
C ARG A 13 -17.15 23.00 -16.65
N ASN A 14 -17.40 22.76 -15.36
CA ASN A 14 -18.21 21.65 -14.89
C ASN A 14 -19.65 21.73 -15.43
N ARG A 15 -20.25 22.92 -15.42
CA ARG A 15 -21.59 23.16 -15.98
C ARG A 15 -21.63 22.86 -17.48
N LYS A 16 -20.61 23.25 -18.24
CA LYS A 16 -20.50 22.93 -19.67
C LYS A 16 -20.32 21.43 -19.90
N VAL A 17 -19.43 20.77 -19.16
CA VAL A 17 -19.24 19.31 -19.28
C VAL A 17 -20.51 18.54 -18.88
N ALA A 18 -21.32 19.05 -17.95
CA ALA A 18 -22.60 18.47 -17.55
C ALA A 18 -23.71 18.59 -18.64
N ASP A 19 -23.58 19.52 -19.58
CA ASP A 19 -24.53 19.70 -20.69
C ASP A 19 -24.30 18.67 -21.82
N PRO A 20 -25.28 17.79 -22.14
CA PRO A 20 -25.17 16.83 -23.23
C PRO A 20 -24.94 17.46 -24.61
N ALA A 21 -25.48 18.65 -24.88
CA ALA A 21 -25.28 19.34 -26.15
C ALA A 21 -23.83 19.78 -26.31
N PHE A 22 -23.24 20.35 -25.26
CA PHE A 22 -21.82 20.71 -25.24
C PHE A 22 -20.92 19.48 -25.39
N ARG A 23 -21.20 18.36 -24.70
CA ARG A 23 -20.43 17.12 -24.86
C ARG A 23 -20.44 16.59 -26.30
N ARG A 24 -21.61 16.58 -26.95
CA ARG A 24 -21.75 16.17 -28.37
C ARG A 24 -20.95 17.09 -29.29
N TRP A 25 -21.08 18.39 -29.12
CA TRP A 25 -20.31 19.37 -29.87
C TRP A 25 -18.79 19.18 -29.67
N ALA A 26 -18.35 19.06 -28.42
CA ALA A 26 -16.93 18.91 -28.08
C ALA A 26 -16.31 17.61 -28.64
N ALA A 27 -17.07 16.52 -28.70
CA ALA A 27 -16.65 15.28 -29.34
C ALA A 27 -16.65 15.37 -30.88
N GLY A 28 -17.56 16.16 -31.45
CA GLY A 28 -17.66 16.41 -32.89
C GLY A 28 -16.56 17.32 -33.43
N PHE A 29 -16.09 18.29 -32.65
CA PHE A 29 -15.10 19.28 -33.07
C PHE A 29 -13.65 18.79 -32.93
N ALA A 30 -12.85 18.92 -34.00
CA ALA A 30 -11.54 18.28 -34.10
C ALA A 30 -10.54 18.67 -32.99
N LEU A 31 -10.52 19.93 -32.56
CA LEU A 31 -9.57 20.41 -31.55
C LEU A 31 -9.92 19.95 -30.13
N THR A 32 -11.21 19.82 -29.80
CA THR A 32 -11.67 19.42 -28.47
C THR A 32 -11.88 17.91 -28.34
N ARG A 33 -12.02 17.21 -29.47
CA ARG A 33 -12.30 15.77 -29.53
C ARG A 33 -11.31 14.90 -28.74
N PRO A 34 -9.97 15.10 -28.79
CA PRO A 34 -9.05 14.27 -28.00
C PRO A 34 -9.28 14.39 -26.49
N VAL A 35 -9.53 15.62 -26.01
CA VAL A 35 -9.83 15.88 -24.60
C VAL A 35 -11.17 15.26 -24.20
N ALA A 36 -12.20 15.44 -25.00
CA ALA A 36 -13.52 14.85 -24.77
C ALA A 36 -13.45 13.32 -24.73
N ARG A 37 -12.72 12.69 -25.66
CA ARG A 37 -12.50 11.22 -25.67
C ARG A 37 -11.73 10.74 -24.46
N ARG A 38 -10.67 11.45 -24.05
CA ARG A 38 -9.89 11.11 -22.84
C ARG A 38 -10.75 11.18 -21.58
N GLN A 39 -11.58 12.21 -21.44
CA GLN A 39 -12.49 12.35 -20.30
C GLN A 39 -13.57 11.26 -20.29
N ALA A 40 -14.17 10.97 -21.45
CA ALA A 40 -15.15 9.89 -21.57
C ALA A 40 -14.55 8.53 -21.24
N LYS A 41 -13.32 8.24 -21.72
CA LYS A 41 -12.59 7.01 -21.37
C LYS A 41 -12.32 6.96 -19.86
N ALA A 42 -11.79 8.02 -19.26
CA ALA A 42 -11.50 8.05 -17.83
C ALA A 42 -12.75 7.80 -16.97
N LEU A 43 -13.90 8.38 -17.34
CA LEU A 43 -15.17 8.11 -16.65
C LEU A 43 -15.62 6.65 -16.86
N PHE A 44 -15.53 6.14 -18.09
CA PHE A 44 -15.85 4.75 -18.38
C PHE A 44 -14.96 3.77 -17.61
N ASP A 45 -13.65 4.05 -17.53
CA ASP A 45 -12.70 3.24 -16.76
C ASP A 45 -13.09 3.18 -15.28
N LEU A 46 -13.64 4.26 -14.69
CA LEU A 46 -14.18 4.23 -13.32
C LEU A 46 -15.43 3.33 -13.21
N THR A 47 -16.32 3.36 -14.21
CA THR A 47 -17.52 2.50 -14.21
C THR A 47 -17.17 1.02 -14.43
N ALA A 48 -16.17 0.73 -15.26
CA ALA A 48 -15.73 -0.61 -15.60
C ALA A 48 -14.64 -1.14 -14.66
N GLY A 49 -14.11 -0.30 -13.76
CA GLY A 49 -12.93 -0.60 -12.94
C GLY A 49 -13.07 -1.88 -12.12
N PHE A 50 -14.27 -2.15 -11.58
CA PHE A 50 -14.53 -3.41 -10.89
C PHE A 50 -14.32 -4.63 -11.80
N VAL A 51 -14.84 -4.58 -13.04
CA VAL A 51 -14.65 -5.65 -14.04
C VAL A 51 -13.18 -5.81 -14.40
N TYR A 52 -12.44 -4.70 -14.57
CA TYR A 52 -11.01 -4.73 -14.88
C TYR A 52 -10.19 -5.37 -13.76
N SER A 53 -10.49 -5.05 -12.50
CA SER A 53 -9.89 -5.70 -11.35
C SER A 53 -10.18 -7.21 -11.31
N GLN A 54 -11.39 -7.65 -11.67
CA GLN A 54 -11.74 -9.07 -11.72
C GLN A 54 -11.01 -9.81 -12.86
N ILE A 55 -10.77 -9.16 -14.00
CA ILE A 55 -9.94 -9.72 -15.09
C ILE A 55 -8.50 -9.93 -14.61
N LEU A 56 -7.92 -8.92 -13.95
CA LEU A 56 -6.58 -9.03 -13.36
C LEU A 56 -6.51 -10.17 -12.33
N ALA A 57 -7.48 -10.26 -11.43
CA ALA A 57 -7.55 -11.34 -10.44
C ALA A 57 -7.67 -12.73 -11.08
N ALA A 58 -8.46 -12.86 -12.16
CA ALA A 58 -8.55 -14.10 -12.92
C ALA A 58 -7.20 -14.50 -13.54
N CYS A 59 -6.48 -13.55 -14.15
CA CYS A 59 -5.14 -13.80 -14.70
C CYS A 59 -4.15 -14.26 -13.62
N VAL A 60 -4.18 -13.65 -12.43
CA VAL A 60 -3.33 -14.04 -11.30
C VAL A 60 -3.68 -15.44 -10.78
N ARG A 61 -4.97 -15.75 -10.61
CA ARG A 61 -5.43 -17.04 -10.06
C ARG A 61 -5.09 -18.24 -10.95
N VAL A 62 -4.91 -18.03 -12.24
CA VAL A 62 -4.52 -19.09 -13.19
C VAL A 62 -3.03 -19.04 -13.57
N ASP A 63 -2.24 -18.23 -12.85
CA ASP A 63 -0.80 -18.03 -13.09
C ASP A 63 -0.47 -17.67 -14.55
N LEU A 64 -1.34 -16.89 -15.19
CA LEU A 64 -1.23 -16.57 -16.62
C LEU A 64 0.10 -15.88 -16.95
N PHE A 65 0.57 -15.01 -16.06
CA PHE A 65 1.78 -14.23 -16.28
C PHE A 65 3.03 -15.11 -16.22
N GLU A 66 3.10 -16.02 -15.26
CA GLU A 66 4.19 -16.99 -15.13
C GLU A 66 4.24 -17.94 -16.33
N ILE A 67 3.07 -18.41 -16.79
CA ILE A 67 2.95 -19.25 -17.98
C ILE A 67 3.53 -18.54 -19.21
N LEU A 68 3.17 -17.27 -19.41
CA LEU A 68 3.59 -16.48 -20.56
C LEU A 68 5.00 -15.89 -20.43
N ALA A 69 5.57 -15.83 -19.21
CA ALA A 69 6.95 -15.44 -18.98
C ALA A 69 7.95 -16.43 -19.60
N GLY A 70 7.57 -17.72 -19.68
CA GLY A 70 8.39 -18.74 -20.32
C GLY A 70 8.47 -18.58 -21.84
N GLN A 71 7.33 -18.40 -22.51
CA GLN A 71 7.24 -18.22 -23.95
C GLN A 71 5.84 -17.76 -24.39
N PRO A 72 5.69 -17.16 -25.60
CA PRO A 72 4.39 -16.94 -26.21
C PRO A 72 3.66 -18.25 -26.54
N LEU A 73 2.35 -18.30 -26.32
CA LEU A 73 1.53 -19.51 -26.51
C LEU A 73 0.24 -19.22 -27.28
N ASP A 74 -0.25 -20.20 -28.03
CA ASP A 74 -1.55 -20.12 -28.70
C ASP A 74 -2.75 -20.31 -27.73
N LEU A 75 -3.94 -19.96 -28.20
CA LEU A 75 -5.19 -20.09 -27.45
C LEU A 75 -5.47 -21.52 -26.97
N ALA A 76 -5.25 -22.53 -27.83
CA ALA A 76 -5.58 -23.92 -27.50
C ALA A 76 -4.68 -24.47 -26.39
N THR A 77 -3.40 -24.08 -26.41
CA THR A 77 -2.42 -24.41 -25.39
C THR A 77 -2.71 -23.69 -24.09
N LEU A 78 -3.01 -22.39 -24.15
CA LEU A 78 -3.37 -21.60 -22.97
C LEU A 78 -4.65 -22.13 -22.30
N SER A 79 -5.70 -22.42 -23.07
CA SER A 79 -6.96 -23.01 -22.58
C SER A 79 -6.71 -24.28 -21.75
N LYS A 80 -5.84 -25.18 -22.22
CA LYS A 80 -5.45 -26.39 -21.46
C LYS A 80 -4.67 -26.06 -20.20
N ARG A 81 -3.70 -25.13 -20.25
CA ARG A 81 -2.84 -24.78 -19.10
C ARG A 81 -3.62 -24.09 -17.98
N ILE A 82 -4.50 -23.16 -18.32
CA ILE A 82 -5.31 -22.40 -17.35
C ILE A 82 -6.62 -23.11 -16.98
N SER A 83 -6.85 -24.32 -17.51
CA SER A 83 -8.04 -25.14 -17.25
C SER A 83 -9.37 -24.44 -17.52
N LEU A 84 -9.45 -23.66 -18.60
CA LEU A 84 -10.69 -23.00 -19.04
C LEU A 84 -11.16 -23.56 -20.39
N PRO A 85 -12.48 -23.70 -20.62
CA PRO A 85 -13.01 -23.98 -21.96
C PRO A 85 -12.52 -22.94 -22.98
N LEU A 86 -12.38 -23.34 -24.24
CA LEU A 86 -11.81 -22.49 -25.31
C LEU A 86 -12.45 -21.09 -25.35
N ASP A 87 -13.78 -21.01 -25.37
CA ASP A 87 -14.50 -19.74 -25.41
C ASP A 87 -14.25 -18.86 -24.18
N GLY A 88 -14.09 -19.49 -23.00
CA GLY A 88 -13.78 -18.81 -21.75
C GLY A 88 -12.35 -18.29 -21.73
N ALA A 89 -11.38 -19.11 -22.16
CA ALA A 89 -9.99 -18.73 -22.31
C ALA A 89 -9.85 -17.58 -23.31
N GLU A 90 -10.50 -17.68 -24.48
CA GLU A 90 -10.46 -16.63 -25.50
C GLU A 90 -10.99 -15.30 -24.96
N ARG A 91 -12.10 -15.33 -24.22
CA ARG A 91 -12.68 -14.14 -23.59
C ARG A 91 -11.73 -13.51 -22.57
N LEU A 92 -11.12 -14.32 -21.71
CA LEU A 92 -10.15 -13.84 -20.72
C LEU A 92 -8.92 -13.24 -21.40
N LEU A 93 -8.35 -13.92 -22.40
CA LEU A 93 -7.15 -13.46 -23.10
C LEU A 93 -7.41 -12.17 -23.88
N LYS A 94 -8.54 -12.05 -24.58
CA LYS A 94 -8.94 -10.80 -25.25
C LYS A 94 -9.10 -9.65 -24.25
N ALA A 95 -9.73 -9.91 -23.11
CA ALA A 95 -9.91 -8.91 -22.06
C ALA A 95 -8.57 -8.49 -21.43
N ALA A 96 -7.71 -9.44 -21.09
CA ALA A 96 -6.38 -9.19 -20.56
C ALA A 96 -5.49 -8.42 -21.56
N ALA A 97 -5.59 -8.72 -22.86
CA ALA A 97 -4.89 -8.00 -23.90
C ALA A 97 -5.36 -6.55 -24.03
N ALA A 98 -6.69 -6.32 -23.95
CA ALA A 98 -7.26 -4.98 -23.97
C ALA A 98 -6.87 -4.12 -22.76
N LEU A 99 -6.45 -4.76 -21.66
CA LEU A 99 -5.93 -4.12 -20.45
C LEU A 99 -4.40 -4.09 -20.40
N GLU A 100 -3.70 -4.45 -21.49
CA GLU A 100 -2.24 -4.46 -21.59
C GLU A 100 -1.54 -5.40 -20.57
N LEU A 101 -2.29 -6.33 -19.99
CA LEU A 101 -1.78 -7.38 -19.11
C LEU A 101 -1.05 -8.45 -19.93
N ILE A 102 -1.57 -8.74 -21.12
CA ILE A 102 -0.95 -9.59 -22.13
C ILE A 102 -0.97 -8.86 -23.47
N GLU A 103 -0.37 -9.44 -24.51
CA GLU A 103 -0.44 -8.92 -25.88
C GLU A 103 -0.70 -10.06 -26.87
N ALA A 104 -1.49 -9.76 -27.90
CA ALA A 104 -1.65 -10.66 -29.04
C ALA A 104 -0.51 -10.42 -30.05
N ARG A 105 0.17 -11.48 -30.46
CA ARG A 105 1.27 -11.49 -31.44
C ARG A 105 0.83 -12.11 -32.75
N ARG A 106 1.68 -11.98 -33.78
CA ARG A 106 1.49 -12.63 -35.08
C ARG A 106 1.35 -14.14 -34.91
N GLY A 107 0.54 -14.77 -35.76
CA GLY A 107 0.31 -16.22 -35.74
C GLY A 107 -0.68 -16.69 -34.68
N GLY A 108 -1.46 -15.79 -34.05
CA GLY A 108 -2.47 -16.18 -33.04
C GLY A 108 -1.87 -16.53 -31.68
N LEU A 109 -0.64 -16.10 -31.41
CA LEU A 109 0.05 -16.28 -30.15
C LEU A 109 -0.28 -15.14 -29.17
N TYR A 110 -0.25 -15.43 -27.88
CA TYR A 110 -0.30 -14.45 -26.81
C TYR A 110 1.03 -14.44 -26.05
N ALA A 111 1.46 -13.26 -25.59
CA ALA A 111 2.67 -13.06 -24.79
C ALA A 111 2.41 -12.07 -23.66
N LEU A 112 3.39 -11.86 -22.77
CA LEU A 112 3.30 -10.85 -21.73
C LEU A 112 3.17 -9.44 -22.31
N GLY A 113 2.23 -8.68 -21.77
CA GLY A 113 2.11 -7.24 -21.97
C GLY A 113 2.91 -6.49 -20.90
N PRO A 114 3.09 -5.17 -21.05
CA PRO A 114 3.92 -4.38 -20.14
C PRO A 114 3.45 -4.43 -18.69
N LEU A 115 2.13 -4.43 -18.44
CA LEU A 115 1.60 -4.49 -17.07
C LEU A 115 1.69 -5.88 -16.47
N GLY A 116 1.45 -6.94 -17.26
CA GLY A 116 1.61 -8.32 -16.80
C GLY A 116 3.07 -8.68 -16.54
N ALA A 117 4.01 -8.16 -17.33
CA ALA A 117 5.43 -8.36 -17.12
C ALA A 117 5.91 -7.84 -15.75
N ALA A 118 5.37 -6.71 -15.28
CA ALA A 118 5.67 -6.17 -13.95
C ALA A 118 5.16 -7.03 -12.78
N LEU A 119 4.26 -7.99 -13.05
CA LEU A 119 3.71 -8.91 -12.04
C LEU A 119 4.47 -10.23 -11.96
N VAL A 120 5.31 -10.55 -12.94
CA VAL A 120 6.09 -11.80 -12.96
C VAL A 120 7.06 -11.82 -11.79
N GLY A 121 7.00 -12.89 -10.97
CA GLY A 121 7.83 -13.02 -9.78
C GLY A 121 7.44 -12.10 -8.62
N ASN A 122 6.48 -11.21 -8.82
CA ASN A 122 6.01 -10.26 -7.82
C ASN A 122 4.90 -10.87 -6.95
N THR A 123 5.30 -11.79 -6.06
CA THR A 123 4.37 -12.54 -5.20
C THR A 123 3.51 -11.64 -4.32
N GLY A 124 4.03 -10.47 -3.89
CA GLY A 124 3.31 -9.56 -3.02
C GLY A 124 2.16 -8.82 -3.67
N VAL A 125 2.38 -8.26 -4.85
CA VAL A 125 1.28 -7.62 -5.60
C VAL A 125 0.23 -8.66 -5.98
N LYS A 126 0.64 -9.89 -6.35
CA LYS A 126 -0.30 -10.98 -6.64
C LYS A 126 -1.13 -11.39 -5.41
N ALA A 127 -0.51 -11.51 -4.23
CA ALA A 127 -1.23 -11.77 -2.99
C ALA A 127 -2.24 -10.66 -2.66
N MET A 128 -1.86 -9.40 -2.89
CA MET A 128 -2.75 -8.24 -2.72
C MET A 128 -3.96 -8.31 -3.66
N ILE A 129 -3.74 -8.61 -4.94
CA ILE A 129 -4.82 -8.78 -5.92
C ILE A 129 -5.82 -9.86 -5.49
N VAL A 130 -5.33 -10.98 -4.92
CA VAL A 130 -6.19 -12.06 -4.43
C VAL A 130 -6.94 -11.63 -3.16
N HIS A 131 -6.28 -10.93 -2.25
CA HIS A 131 -6.87 -10.43 -1.00
C HIS A 131 -8.01 -9.42 -1.23
N HIS A 132 -7.95 -8.62 -2.31
CA HIS A 132 -8.97 -7.64 -2.62
C HIS A 132 -10.38 -8.21 -2.75
N ASP A 133 -10.58 -9.52 -2.91
CA ASP A 133 -11.90 -10.15 -2.88
C ASP A 133 -12.68 -9.81 -1.59
N ILE A 134 -12.00 -9.74 -0.44
CA ILE A 134 -12.60 -9.39 0.86
C ILE A 134 -13.04 -7.92 0.87
N LEU A 135 -12.15 -7.00 0.50
CA LEU A 135 -12.46 -5.57 0.39
C LEU A 135 -13.59 -5.33 -0.61
N TYR A 136 -13.53 -5.96 -1.78
CA TYR A 136 -14.51 -5.81 -2.84
C TYR A 136 -15.89 -6.32 -2.45
N ALA A 137 -15.96 -7.31 -1.58
CA ALA A 137 -17.23 -7.71 -0.99
C ALA A 137 -17.84 -6.61 -0.09
N ASP A 138 -17.03 -5.92 0.72
CA ASP A 138 -17.49 -4.79 1.53
C ASP A 138 -17.93 -3.62 0.64
N LEU A 139 -17.20 -3.37 -0.44
CA LEU A 139 -17.49 -2.31 -1.42
C LEU A 139 -18.67 -2.61 -2.35
N ARG A 140 -19.36 -3.77 -2.22
CA ARG A 140 -20.62 -4.01 -2.94
C ARG A 140 -21.74 -3.07 -2.49
N ASP A 141 -21.69 -2.63 -1.24
CA ASP A 141 -22.57 -1.58 -0.70
C ASP A 141 -21.71 -0.51 0.00
N PRO A 142 -21.11 0.41 -0.77
CA PRO A 142 -20.19 1.40 -0.22
C PRO A 142 -20.88 2.40 0.71
N LEU A 143 -22.20 2.62 0.55
CA LEU A 143 -22.95 3.51 1.43
C LEU A 143 -23.16 2.88 2.81
N LYS A 144 -23.41 1.58 2.87
CA LYS A 144 -23.45 0.84 4.14
C LYS A 144 -22.11 0.91 4.89
N LEU A 145 -21.01 0.76 4.16
CA LEU A 145 -19.67 0.91 4.73
C LEU A 145 -19.44 2.32 5.28
N LEU A 146 -19.75 3.36 4.48
CA LEU A 146 -19.63 4.76 4.89
C LEU A 146 -20.54 5.13 6.06
N ALA A 147 -21.71 4.50 6.18
CA ALA A 147 -22.61 4.70 7.31
C ALA A 147 -22.10 4.05 8.61
N GLY A 148 -21.02 3.24 8.57
CA GLY A 148 -20.48 2.54 9.73
C GLY A 148 -21.40 1.44 10.26
N THR A 149 -22.37 0.99 9.47
CA THR A 149 -23.39 0.03 9.94
C THR A 149 -22.98 -1.42 9.66
N GLY A 150 -22.86 -2.23 10.72
CA GLY A 150 -22.86 -3.70 10.62
C GLY A 150 -21.51 -4.40 10.51
N GLY A 151 -20.39 -3.72 10.76
CA GLY A 151 -19.04 -4.28 10.61
C GLY A 151 -18.72 -4.69 9.17
N SER A 152 -17.44 -4.72 8.82
CA SER A 152 -16.98 -5.14 7.49
C SER A 152 -16.28 -6.49 7.56
N ARG A 153 -16.28 -7.21 6.44
CA ARG A 153 -15.55 -8.48 6.30
C ARG A 153 -14.06 -8.26 6.48
N LEU A 154 -13.56 -7.15 5.94
CA LEU A 154 -12.18 -6.77 6.10
C LEU A 154 -11.88 -6.53 7.59
N GLN A 155 -12.68 -5.75 8.33
CA GLN A 155 -12.51 -5.58 9.78
C GLN A 155 -12.50 -6.93 10.52
N GLN A 156 -13.38 -7.87 10.19
CA GLN A 156 -13.39 -9.20 10.83
C GLN A 156 -12.11 -10.00 10.54
N TYR A 157 -11.59 -9.88 9.32
CA TYR A 157 -10.32 -10.49 8.92
C TYR A 157 -9.14 -9.90 9.71
N TRP A 158 -9.14 -8.59 9.98
CA TRP A 158 -8.07 -7.89 10.71
C TRP A 158 -8.25 -7.90 12.25
N ALA A 159 -9.47 -7.97 12.78
CA ALA A 159 -9.75 -8.00 14.22
C ALA A 159 -9.09 -9.20 14.91
N TYR A 160 -8.84 -10.27 14.16
CA TYR A 160 -8.03 -11.41 14.56
C TYR A 160 -6.57 -11.05 14.92
N ALA A 161 -6.01 -9.95 14.38
CA ALA A 161 -4.68 -9.43 14.69
C ALA A 161 -4.66 -8.41 15.85
N GLY A 162 -5.81 -7.82 16.22
CA GLY A 162 -5.95 -6.76 17.23
C GLY A 162 -6.51 -7.21 18.58
N ALA A 163 -6.77 -8.50 18.79
CA ALA A 163 -7.32 -9.00 20.04
C ALA A 163 -6.27 -9.01 21.18
N GLY A 164 -6.07 -7.84 21.78
CA GLY A 164 -5.73 -7.76 23.19
C GLY A 164 -6.86 -8.41 24.00
N GLN A 165 -6.50 -9.45 24.76
CA GLN A 165 -7.32 -10.22 25.71
C GLN A 165 -8.37 -11.18 25.10
N GLY A 166 -8.01 -12.47 25.03
CA GLY A 166 -8.94 -13.57 25.29
C GLY A 166 -9.43 -14.42 24.11
N ALA A 167 -9.16 -14.05 22.86
CA ALA A 167 -9.53 -14.90 21.72
C ALA A 167 -8.38 -15.87 21.37
N VAL A 168 -8.40 -17.07 21.93
CA VAL A 168 -7.59 -18.19 21.44
C VAL A 168 -8.24 -18.70 20.15
N ALA A 169 -7.64 -18.48 18.97
CA ALA A 169 -8.16 -19.04 17.72
C ALA A 169 -7.06 -19.38 16.68
N GLU A 170 -7.40 -20.32 15.79
CA GLU A 170 -6.52 -21.26 15.09
C GLU A 170 -5.33 -20.70 14.28
N PRO A 171 -4.16 -21.39 14.26
CA PRO A 171 -2.89 -20.91 13.68
C PRO A 171 -2.88 -20.49 12.19
N ARG A 172 -3.90 -20.83 11.39
CA ARG A 172 -3.88 -20.63 9.94
C ARG A 172 -4.06 -19.16 9.52
N HIS A 173 -4.86 -18.37 10.23
CA HIS A 173 -5.21 -17.02 9.78
C HIS A 173 -4.12 -15.96 10.04
N HIS A 174 -3.20 -16.20 10.99
CA HIS A 174 -2.05 -15.30 11.23
C HIS A 174 -1.01 -15.36 10.10
N VAL A 175 -0.85 -16.53 9.49
CA VAL A 175 0.15 -16.76 8.43
C VAL A 175 -0.23 -16.01 7.14
N ASP A 176 -1.52 -15.95 6.83
CA ASP A 176 -2.03 -15.25 5.63
C ASP A 176 -1.89 -13.73 5.75
N TYR A 177 -2.18 -13.16 6.94
CA TYR A 177 -2.00 -11.74 7.27
C TYR A 177 -0.55 -11.30 7.08
N THR A 178 0.39 -11.99 7.76
CA THR A 178 1.80 -11.58 7.74
C THR A 178 2.35 -11.70 6.32
N THR A 179 2.02 -12.77 5.60
CA THR A 179 2.49 -12.97 4.23
C THR A 179 2.06 -11.84 3.30
N LEU A 180 0.82 -11.37 3.41
CA LEU A 180 0.30 -10.26 2.61
C LEU A 180 0.95 -8.91 2.98
N MET A 181 1.11 -8.64 4.28
CA MET A 181 1.72 -7.40 4.78
C MET A 181 3.21 -7.34 4.44
N SER A 182 3.96 -8.42 4.66
CA SER A 182 5.38 -8.52 4.32
C SER A 182 5.64 -8.33 2.83
N ALA A 183 4.76 -8.85 1.98
CA ALA A 183 4.96 -8.77 0.54
C ALA A 183 4.62 -7.38 -0.04
N SER A 184 3.75 -6.61 0.64
CA SER A 184 3.56 -5.17 0.35
C SER A 184 4.62 -4.28 1.02
N GLN A 185 5.25 -4.72 2.10
CA GLN A 185 6.37 -4.00 2.75
C GLN A 185 7.62 -3.95 1.88
N ALA A 186 7.84 -4.89 0.96
CA ALA A 186 9.02 -4.89 0.08
C ALA A 186 9.15 -3.60 -0.75
N PHE A 187 8.04 -3.09 -1.28
CA PHE A 187 8.02 -1.85 -2.06
C PHE A 187 8.34 -0.63 -1.21
N VAL A 188 7.71 -0.54 -0.04
CA VAL A 188 7.95 0.55 0.91
C VAL A 188 9.40 0.52 1.39
N THR A 189 9.94 -0.68 1.65
CA THR A 189 11.33 -0.89 2.05
C THR A 189 12.30 -0.38 0.98
N ALA A 190 12.10 -0.73 -0.29
CA ALA A 190 12.94 -0.26 -1.38
C ALA A 190 12.89 1.27 -1.49
N GLU A 191 11.70 1.88 -1.46
CA GLU A 191 11.57 3.34 -1.50
C GLU A 191 12.27 4.04 -0.32
N ILE A 192 12.22 3.45 0.88
CA ILE A 192 12.95 3.99 2.05
C ILE A 192 14.46 3.91 1.84
N LEU A 193 14.98 2.75 1.44
CA LEU A 193 16.42 2.55 1.32
C LEU A 193 17.03 3.35 0.16
N ASP A 194 16.28 3.60 -0.91
CA ASP A 194 16.68 4.46 -2.02
C ASP A 194 16.68 5.95 -1.62
N ALA A 195 15.72 6.38 -0.80
CA ALA A 195 15.53 7.79 -0.45
C ALA A 195 16.30 8.22 0.81
N TYR A 196 16.59 7.28 1.73
CA TYR A 196 17.15 7.59 3.04
C TYR A 196 18.32 6.67 3.40
N ARG A 197 19.49 7.28 3.61
CA ARG A 197 20.72 6.57 3.95
C ARG A 197 20.71 6.09 5.41
N VAL A 198 20.23 4.88 5.65
CA VAL A 198 20.20 4.26 7.00
C VAL A 198 21.60 4.02 7.59
N SER A 199 22.62 3.85 6.75
CA SER A 199 24.01 3.62 7.17
C SER A 199 24.70 4.80 7.87
N GLN A 200 24.03 5.95 7.98
CA GLN A 200 24.51 7.08 8.79
C GLN A 200 24.20 6.93 10.29
N HIS A 201 23.39 5.92 10.66
CA HIS A 201 22.94 5.66 12.02
C HIS A 201 23.66 4.44 12.61
N ARG A 202 23.65 4.32 13.93
CA ARG A 202 24.32 3.22 14.66
C ARG A 202 23.32 2.22 15.22
N GLN A 203 22.14 2.67 15.61
CA GLN A 203 21.11 1.86 16.26
C GLN A 203 19.73 2.20 15.69
N LEU A 204 19.13 1.22 15.02
CA LEU A 204 17.77 1.30 14.48
C LEU A 204 16.79 0.59 15.40
N LEU A 205 15.69 1.25 15.72
CA LEU A 205 14.49 0.68 16.34
C LEU A 205 13.32 0.75 15.36
N ASP A 206 12.85 -0.40 14.89
CA ASP A 206 11.67 -0.53 14.03
C ASP A 206 10.45 -0.89 14.89
N ILE A 207 9.58 0.10 15.13
CA ILE A 207 8.35 -0.07 15.93
C ILE A 207 7.25 -0.53 14.98
N GLY A 208 6.53 -1.60 15.31
CA GLY A 208 5.55 -2.20 14.41
C GLY A 208 6.20 -2.78 13.15
N GLY A 209 7.43 -3.29 13.29
CA GLY A 209 8.26 -3.75 12.16
C GLY A 209 7.75 -5.00 11.45
N GLY A 210 6.64 -5.60 11.91
CA GLY A 210 6.06 -6.81 11.34
C GLY A 210 7.01 -7.99 11.42
N ASP A 211 7.13 -8.75 10.33
CA ASP A 211 8.07 -9.87 10.26
C ASP A 211 9.54 -9.44 10.05
N GLY A 212 9.82 -8.14 10.10
CA GLY A 212 11.16 -7.58 10.03
C GLY A 212 11.71 -7.45 8.62
N ALA A 213 10.86 -7.48 7.58
CA ALA A 213 11.30 -7.31 6.18
C ALA A 213 12.14 -6.04 5.98
N PHE A 214 11.66 -4.89 6.45
CA PHE A 214 12.41 -3.64 6.40
C PHE A 214 13.70 -3.70 7.22
N LEU A 215 13.61 -4.12 8.48
CA LEU A 215 14.76 -4.19 9.38
C LEU A 215 15.89 -5.08 8.85
N ILE A 216 15.54 -6.23 8.25
CA ILE A 216 16.51 -7.13 7.62
C ILE A 216 17.19 -6.45 6.41
N ALA A 217 16.41 -5.80 5.55
CA ALA A 217 16.95 -5.11 4.38
C ALA A 217 17.84 -3.91 4.78
N ALA A 218 17.43 -3.12 5.77
CA ALA A 218 18.24 -2.05 6.34
C ALA A 218 19.55 -2.60 6.93
N GLY A 219 19.49 -3.74 7.63
CA GLY A 219 20.66 -4.45 8.12
C GLY A 219 21.61 -4.88 7.01
N GLN A 220 21.10 -5.41 5.90
CA GLN A 220 21.91 -5.81 4.75
C GLN A 220 22.57 -4.59 4.07
N ALA A 221 21.86 -3.47 3.97
CA ALA A 221 22.38 -2.22 3.41
C ALA A 221 23.39 -1.50 4.32
N ALA A 222 23.34 -1.74 5.64
CA ALA A 222 24.22 -1.14 6.63
C ALA A 222 24.82 -2.21 7.58
N PRO A 223 26.01 -2.75 7.25
CA PRO A 223 26.63 -3.83 8.03
C PRO A 223 26.92 -3.51 9.50
N ASP A 224 27.21 -2.25 9.81
CA ASP A 224 27.54 -1.79 11.17
C ASP A 224 26.32 -1.39 12.00
N LEU A 225 25.12 -1.35 11.39
CA LEU A 225 23.89 -0.95 12.04
C LEU A 225 23.42 -2.04 13.03
N GLN A 226 23.23 -1.66 14.29
CA GLN A 226 22.56 -2.48 15.29
C GLN A 226 21.05 -2.35 15.11
N LEU A 227 20.33 -3.46 15.20
CA LEU A 227 18.94 -3.55 14.78
C LEU A 227 18.07 -4.04 15.94
N THR A 228 17.00 -3.31 16.21
CA THR A 228 15.99 -3.67 17.19
C THR A 228 14.62 -3.61 16.53
N LEU A 229 13.88 -4.70 16.57
CA LEU A 229 12.47 -4.75 16.18
C LEU A 229 11.61 -4.77 17.44
N PHE A 230 10.51 -4.03 17.44
CA PHE A 230 9.48 -4.11 18.46
C PHE A 230 8.12 -4.32 17.81
N ASP A 231 7.42 -5.38 18.17
CA ASP A 231 6.08 -5.70 17.68
C ASP A 231 5.34 -6.57 18.70
N LEU A 232 4.09 -6.93 18.44
CA LEU A 232 3.34 -7.83 19.31
C LEU A 232 4.08 -9.16 19.50
N PRO A 233 3.98 -9.82 20.67
CA PRO A 233 4.75 -11.02 20.98
C PRO A 233 4.77 -12.13 19.90
N PRO A 234 3.64 -12.53 19.28
CA PRO A 234 3.65 -13.53 18.21
C PRO A 234 4.38 -13.05 16.94
N VAL A 235 4.25 -11.77 16.59
CA VAL A 235 4.89 -11.17 15.40
C VAL A 235 6.39 -11.03 15.63
N ALA A 236 6.81 -10.53 16.80
CA ALA A 236 8.21 -10.47 17.17
C ALA A 236 8.87 -11.86 17.18
N ALA A 237 8.14 -12.92 17.56
CA ALA A 237 8.64 -14.29 17.48
C ALA A 237 8.91 -14.74 16.03
N GLN A 238 8.03 -14.38 15.09
CA GLN A 238 8.24 -14.62 13.67
C GLN A 238 9.43 -13.83 13.12
N ALA A 239 9.54 -12.55 13.49
CA ALA A 239 10.67 -11.71 13.12
C ALA A 239 12.01 -12.29 13.60
N ARG A 240 12.09 -12.83 14.83
CA ARG A 240 13.30 -13.51 15.34
C ARG A 240 13.75 -14.65 14.42
N GLN A 241 12.82 -15.47 13.92
CA GLN A 241 13.14 -16.58 13.02
C GLN A 241 13.69 -16.07 11.68
N ARG A 242 13.10 -15.00 11.13
CA ARG A 242 13.57 -14.40 9.87
C ARG A 242 14.92 -13.71 10.01
N ILE A 243 15.14 -13.01 11.12
CA ILE A 243 16.43 -12.41 11.48
C ILE A 243 17.53 -13.47 11.55
N LEU A 244 17.24 -14.61 12.18
CA LEU A 244 18.16 -15.74 12.26
C LEU A 244 18.47 -16.31 10.87
N ALA A 245 17.43 -16.58 10.07
CA ALA A 245 17.56 -17.08 8.70
C ALA A 245 18.34 -16.13 7.78
N ALA A 246 18.26 -14.81 8.03
CA ALA A 246 19.01 -13.79 7.32
C ALA A 246 20.46 -13.62 7.80
N GLY A 247 20.91 -14.39 8.80
CA GLY A 247 22.27 -14.32 9.35
C GLY A 247 22.56 -13.07 10.17
N LEU A 248 21.54 -12.38 10.68
CA LEU A 248 21.67 -11.10 11.40
C LEU A 248 21.63 -11.23 12.93
N ALA A 249 21.47 -12.44 13.47
CA ALA A 249 21.28 -12.68 14.90
C ALA A 249 22.37 -12.10 15.83
N GLY A 250 23.59 -11.86 15.32
CA GLY A 250 24.67 -11.24 16.10
C GLY A 250 24.48 -9.75 16.40
N ARG A 251 23.61 -9.06 15.66
CA ARG A 251 23.39 -7.60 15.77
C ARG A 251 21.94 -7.16 15.62
N ALA A 252 21.02 -8.12 15.57
CA ALA A 252 19.58 -7.89 15.44
C ALA A 252 18.81 -8.62 16.53
N LYS A 253 17.93 -7.89 17.22
CA LYS A 253 17.04 -8.41 18.26
C LYS A 253 15.60 -8.02 17.95
N ALA A 254 14.65 -8.86 18.37
CA ALA A 254 13.23 -8.55 18.27
C ALA A 254 12.55 -8.77 19.63
N PHE A 255 11.88 -7.73 20.12
CA PHE A 255 11.18 -7.65 21.39
C PHE A 255 9.68 -7.69 21.16
N GLY A 256 8.99 -8.45 22.02
CA GLY A 256 7.54 -8.60 21.97
C GLY A 256 6.86 -7.71 23.00
N GLY A 257 5.89 -6.90 22.59
CA GLY A 257 5.10 -6.06 23.49
C GLY A 257 4.06 -5.19 22.75
N SER A 258 3.26 -4.47 23.51
CA SER A 258 2.33 -3.45 23.05
C SER A 258 2.98 -2.08 23.22
N PHE A 259 3.13 -1.30 22.15
CA PHE A 259 3.67 0.07 22.26
C PHE A 259 2.70 1.06 22.94
N PHE A 260 1.51 0.61 23.33
CA PHE A 260 0.58 1.38 24.16
C PHE A 260 0.79 1.14 25.66
N ASP A 261 1.25 -0.06 26.02
CA ASP A 261 1.25 -0.54 27.41
C ASP A 261 2.66 -0.82 27.94
N ASP A 262 3.61 -1.13 27.06
CA ASP A 262 4.96 -1.55 27.39
C ASP A 262 6.00 -0.48 27.01
N GLU A 263 7.10 -0.45 27.76
CA GLU A 263 8.24 0.41 27.45
C GLU A 263 8.97 -0.07 26.20
N LEU A 264 9.23 0.87 25.28
CA LEU A 264 10.04 0.63 24.10
C LEU A 264 11.54 0.60 24.44
N PRO A 265 12.35 -0.21 23.71
CA PRO A 265 13.80 -0.17 23.81
C PRO A 265 14.36 1.24 23.59
N GLN A 266 15.25 1.68 24.48
CA GLN A 266 15.75 3.06 24.53
C GLN A 266 17.06 3.25 23.76
N GLY A 267 17.32 4.48 23.30
CA GLY A 267 18.64 4.92 22.86
C GLY A 267 18.96 4.70 21.37
N ALA A 268 17.96 4.37 20.56
CA ALA A 268 18.11 4.30 19.11
C ALA A 268 18.32 5.71 18.51
N ASP A 269 19.31 5.86 17.61
CA ASP A 269 19.52 7.11 16.86
C ASP A 269 18.70 7.15 15.55
N LEU A 270 18.09 6.03 15.17
CA LEU A 270 17.03 5.95 14.16
C LEU A 270 15.84 5.16 14.70
N VAL A 271 14.66 5.78 14.73
CA VAL A 271 13.39 5.08 14.99
C VAL A 271 12.57 5.08 13.71
N THR A 272 11.98 3.95 13.33
CA THR A 272 11.14 3.82 12.14
C THR A 272 9.70 3.45 12.49
N LEU A 273 8.77 4.08 11.76
CA LEU A 273 7.33 3.80 11.78
C LEU A 273 6.89 3.61 10.32
N ASN A 274 7.00 2.37 9.84
CA ASN A 274 6.74 2.03 8.45
C ASN A 274 5.32 1.48 8.33
N ARG A 275 4.41 2.28 7.74
CA ARG A 275 2.98 1.94 7.68
C ARG A 275 2.38 1.61 9.05
N VAL A 276 2.78 2.33 10.09
CA VAL A 276 2.24 2.13 11.43
C VAL A 276 1.12 3.12 11.70
N LEU A 277 1.38 4.43 11.54
CA LEU A 277 0.39 5.46 11.86
C LEU A 277 -0.87 5.32 11.00
N HIS A 278 -0.73 4.90 9.74
CA HIS A 278 -1.85 4.71 8.83
C HIS A 278 -2.90 3.70 9.31
N ASP A 279 -2.52 2.71 10.13
CA ASP A 279 -3.41 1.65 10.64
C ASP A 279 -4.14 2.04 11.93
N HIS A 280 -3.80 3.20 12.50
CA HIS A 280 -4.31 3.63 13.79
C HIS A 280 -5.08 4.94 13.70
N ASP A 281 -6.14 5.07 14.48
CA ASP A 281 -6.90 6.32 14.63
C ASP A 281 -6.06 7.41 15.30
N ASP A 282 -6.48 8.68 15.19
CA ASP A 282 -5.66 9.84 15.55
C ASP A 282 -5.13 9.80 16.99
N ALA A 283 -5.96 9.37 17.95
CA ALA A 283 -5.55 9.25 19.35
C ALA A 283 -4.48 8.16 19.55
N ALA A 284 -4.65 7.00 18.92
CA ALA A 284 -3.71 5.89 18.99
C ALA A 284 -2.40 6.21 18.25
N ALA A 285 -2.49 6.79 17.06
CA ALA A 285 -1.32 7.26 16.30
C ALA A 285 -0.52 8.32 17.08
N LEU A 286 -1.18 9.24 17.80
CA LEU A 286 -0.49 10.19 18.67
C LEU A 286 0.19 9.51 19.86
N ALA A 287 -0.44 8.51 20.48
CA ALA A 287 0.15 7.73 21.56
C ALA A 287 1.43 7.00 21.10
N ILE A 288 1.42 6.43 19.90
CA ILE A 288 2.59 5.80 19.28
C ILE A 288 3.72 6.83 19.08
N LEU A 289 3.39 8.03 18.63
CA LEU A 289 4.37 9.10 18.48
C LEU A 289 4.97 9.52 19.84
N TRP A 290 4.17 9.58 20.91
CA TRP A 290 4.70 9.81 22.25
C TRP A 290 5.62 8.68 22.70
N ALA A 291 5.26 7.41 22.49
CA ALA A 291 6.12 6.29 22.81
C ALA A 291 7.46 6.37 22.05
N ALA A 292 7.41 6.65 20.74
CA ALA A 292 8.60 6.86 19.92
C ALA A 292 9.44 8.05 20.42
N ARG A 293 8.82 9.14 20.88
CA ARG A 293 9.52 10.30 21.46
C ARG A 293 10.28 9.95 22.73
N HIS A 294 9.73 9.06 23.56
CA HIS A 294 10.39 8.63 24.79
C HIS A 294 11.57 7.70 24.48
N ALA A 295 11.43 6.81 23.50
CA ALA A 295 12.44 5.81 23.14
C ALA A 295 13.68 6.36 22.42
N ILE A 296 13.49 7.38 21.59
CA ILE A 296 14.51 7.89 20.68
C ILE A 296 15.61 8.67 21.41
N ALA A 297 16.86 8.52 20.98
CA ALA A 297 17.98 9.33 21.45
C ALA A 297 17.73 10.83 21.17
N ALA A 298 18.27 11.72 22.01
CA ALA A 298 18.06 13.17 21.90
C ALA A 298 18.53 13.77 20.55
N ASP A 299 19.55 13.17 19.92
CA ASP A 299 20.08 13.52 18.60
C ASP A 299 19.53 12.61 17.47
N GLY A 300 18.63 11.69 17.81
CA GLY A 300 18.08 10.70 16.90
C GLY A 300 17.11 11.28 15.86
N THR A 301 16.76 10.44 14.89
CA THR A 301 15.80 10.75 13.83
C THR A 301 14.65 9.74 13.82
N LEU A 302 13.42 10.23 13.93
CA LEU A 302 12.21 9.45 13.65
C LEU A 302 11.95 9.52 12.15
N LEU A 303 11.79 8.36 11.51
CA LEU A 303 11.42 8.22 10.10
C LEU A 303 10.05 7.54 10.02
N ILE A 304 9.10 8.22 9.39
CA ILE A 304 7.76 7.71 9.09
C ILE A 304 7.67 7.49 7.59
N ALA A 305 7.25 6.31 7.17
CA ALA A 305 7.10 5.97 5.75
C ALA A 305 5.78 5.25 5.50
N GLU A 306 4.87 5.90 4.79
CA GLU A 306 3.56 5.35 4.46
C GLU A 306 2.93 6.05 3.25
N PRO A 307 1.93 5.43 2.58
CA PRO A 307 1.06 6.14 1.64
C PRO A 307 0.32 7.27 2.37
N MET A 308 0.50 8.51 1.93
CA MET A 308 -0.10 9.68 2.57
C MET A 308 -1.21 10.30 1.70
N ALA A 309 -2.25 10.81 2.37
CA ALA A 309 -3.30 11.60 1.75
C ALA A 309 -2.75 12.88 1.10
N GLY A 310 -3.46 13.43 0.12
CA GLY A 310 -3.08 14.69 -0.52
C GLY A 310 -1.74 14.65 -1.29
N THR A 311 -1.22 13.46 -1.61
CA THR A 311 0.05 13.30 -2.32
C THR A 311 -0.05 13.76 -3.78
N PRO A 312 0.71 14.79 -4.21
CA PRO A 312 0.71 15.23 -5.60
C PRO A 312 1.10 14.09 -6.55
N GLY A 313 0.31 13.87 -7.60
CA GLY A 313 0.53 12.77 -8.55
C GLY A 313 0.07 11.40 -8.07
N ALA A 314 -0.36 11.25 -6.80
CA ALA A 314 -0.79 9.98 -6.22
C ALA A 314 -2.07 10.06 -5.35
N LEU A 315 -2.88 11.11 -5.53
CA LEU A 315 -4.12 11.35 -4.77
C LEU A 315 -5.05 10.12 -4.75
N ALA A 316 -5.17 9.40 -5.86
CA ALA A 316 -6.04 8.22 -5.94
C ALA A 316 -5.58 7.08 -5.03
N SER A 317 -4.27 6.93 -4.75
CA SER A 317 -3.78 5.92 -3.81
C SER A 317 -4.13 6.31 -2.38
N GLY A 318 -3.71 7.51 -1.94
CA GLY A 318 -3.95 7.98 -0.58
C GLY A 318 -5.43 8.20 -0.28
N ASP A 319 -6.07 9.14 -0.99
CA ASP A 319 -7.40 9.64 -0.64
C ASP A 319 -8.54 8.68 -1.02
N ALA A 320 -8.42 8.00 -2.17
CA ALA A 320 -9.47 7.11 -2.64
C ALA A 320 -9.25 5.65 -2.20
N TYR A 321 -8.12 5.04 -2.55
CA TYR A 321 -7.89 3.63 -2.22
C TYR A 321 -7.68 3.41 -0.72
N PHE A 322 -6.66 4.03 -0.10
CA PHE A 322 -6.41 3.86 1.34
C PHE A 322 -7.50 4.48 2.21
N GLY A 323 -8.17 5.54 1.73
CA GLY A 323 -9.35 6.10 2.41
C GLY A 323 -10.49 5.09 2.59
N PHE A 324 -10.78 4.27 1.57
CA PHE A 324 -11.79 3.21 1.69
C PHE A 324 -11.27 1.91 2.29
N TYR A 325 -10.00 1.56 2.04
CA TYR A 325 -9.39 0.36 2.58
C TYR A 325 -9.35 0.39 4.11
N LEU A 326 -8.86 1.49 4.70
CA LEU A 326 -8.74 1.64 6.15
C LEU A 326 -10.11 1.80 6.81
N LEU A 327 -11.05 2.47 6.14
CA LEU A 327 -12.46 2.47 6.55
C LEU A 327 -13.03 1.04 6.61
N ALA A 328 -12.78 0.23 5.57
CA ALA A 328 -13.18 -1.17 5.55
C ALA A 328 -12.39 -2.01 6.58
N MET A 329 -11.16 -1.65 6.94
CA MET A 329 -10.45 -2.29 8.04
C MET A 329 -11.05 -1.95 9.41
N GLY A 330 -11.80 -0.83 9.50
CA GLY A 330 -12.51 -0.40 10.70
C GLY A 330 -11.66 0.42 11.68
N GLN A 331 -10.43 0.77 11.28
CA GLN A 331 -9.51 1.60 12.05
C GLN A 331 -8.49 2.25 11.11
N GLY A 332 -7.93 3.38 11.53
CA GLY A 332 -6.91 4.07 10.76
C GLY A 332 -7.46 4.92 9.63
N ARG A 333 -6.59 5.75 9.06
CA ARG A 333 -6.90 6.61 7.92
C ARG A 333 -5.61 7.10 7.26
N PRO A 334 -5.63 7.39 5.94
CA PRO A 334 -4.52 8.09 5.33
C PRO A 334 -4.48 9.52 5.87
N ARG A 335 -3.29 9.99 6.25
CA ARG A 335 -3.05 11.36 6.72
C ARG A 335 -2.19 12.11 5.73
N THR A 336 -2.40 13.41 5.64
CA THR A 336 -1.55 14.32 4.89
C THR A 336 -0.23 14.54 5.64
N VAL A 337 0.79 15.02 4.93
CA VAL A 337 2.05 15.43 5.56
C VAL A 337 1.83 16.48 6.65
N ASP A 338 0.93 17.43 6.43
CA ASP A 338 0.68 18.51 7.38
C ASP A 338 0.00 18.01 8.66
N GLU A 339 -0.92 17.05 8.55
CA GLU A 339 -1.53 16.39 9.71
C GLU A 339 -0.50 15.60 10.52
N ILE A 340 0.31 14.76 9.86
CA ILE A 340 1.38 14.01 10.54
C ILE A 340 2.38 14.98 11.19
N ALA A 341 2.75 16.07 10.50
CA ALA A 341 3.63 17.09 11.05
C ALA A 341 3.02 17.82 12.25
N ALA A 342 1.71 18.03 12.29
CA ALA A 342 1.03 18.59 13.46
C ALA A 342 1.10 17.63 14.65
N MET A 343 0.80 16.34 14.43
CA MET A 343 0.89 15.31 15.47
C MET A 343 2.32 15.13 16.00
N LEU A 344 3.32 15.17 15.12
CA LEU A 344 4.74 15.14 15.50
C LEU A 344 5.12 16.29 16.44
N ARG A 345 4.66 17.52 16.17
CA ARG A 345 4.89 18.67 17.06
C ARG A 345 4.24 18.46 18.43
N GLN A 346 3.00 17.97 18.45
CA GLN A 346 2.31 17.63 19.68
C GLN A 346 3.02 16.52 20.47
N ALA A 347 3.69 15.60 19.77
CA ALA A 347 4.49 14.55 20.36
C ALA A 347 5.90 14.98 20.80
N GLY A 348 6.26 16.27 20.69
CA GLY A 348 7.57 16.77 21.11
C GLY A 348 8.69 16.56 20.10
N PHE A 349 8.36 16.41 18.82
CA PHE A 349 9.32 16.45 17.73
C PHE A 349 9.36 17.83 17.05
N ASP A 350 10.54 18.19 16.55
CA ASP A 350 10.82 19.35 15.72
C ASP A 350 11.51 18.94 14.41
N ARG A 351 11.97 19.95 13.63
CA ARG A 351 12.77 19.77 12.40
C ARG A 351 12.15 18.73 11.43
N ILE A 352 10.84 18.82 11.27
CA ILE A 352 10.05 17.91 10.43
C ILE A 352 10.31 18.22 8.96
N LYS A 353 10.75 17.22 8.20
CA LYS A 353 11.11 17.38 6.78
C LYS A 353 10.60 16.21 5.95
N PRO A 354 9.92 16.48 4.81
CA PRO A 354 9.66 15.45 3.82
C PRO A 354 10.98 15.02 3.16
N VAL A 355 11.09 13.74 2.87
CA VAL A 355 12.17 13.16 2.05
C VAL A 355 11.56 12.72 0.73
N ALA A 356 12.19 13.11 -0.39
CA ALA A 356 11.71 12.78 -1.72
C ALA A 356 11.88 11.28 -1.98
N THR A 357 10.82 10.64 -2.47
CA THR A 357 10.82 9.24 -2.90
C THR A 357 10.68 9.16 -4.42
N ASN A 358 11.13 8.05 -5.01
CA ASN A 358 11.06 7.83 -6.45
C ASN A 358 9.60 7.57 -6.88
N THR A 359 8.86 6.87 -6.03
CA THR A 359 7.48 6.49 -6.28
C THR A 359 6.57 6.92 -5.11
N PRO A 360 6.12 8.20 -5.07
CA PRO A 360 5.25 8.71 -4.00
C PRO A 360 3.92 7.98 -3.83
N LEU A 361 3.50 7.20 -4.84
CA LEU A 361 2.34 6.31 -4.79
C LEU A 361 2.48 5.20 -3.74
N ILE A 362 3.70 4.67 -3.57
CA ILE A 362 4.03 3.55 -2.71
C ILE A 362 4.23 4.03 -1.28
N ALA A 363 5.05 5.07 -1.11
CA ALA A 363 5.29 5.69 0.17
C ALA A 363 5.80 7.12 0.01
N ARG A 364 5.44 7.96 0.97
CA ARG A 364 6.14 9.20 1.25
C ARG A 364 6.86 9.06 2.58
N ILE A 365 7.96 9.79 2.71
CA ILE A 365 8.79 9.73 3.90
C ILE A 365 8.77 11.09 4.59
N LEU A 366 8.57 11.07 5.91
CA LEU A 366 8.79 12.19 6.80
C LEU A 366 9.89 11.83 7.80
N THR A 367 10.80 12.77 8.02
CA THR A 367 11.78 12.70 9.10
C THR A 367 11.49 13.77 10.13
N ALA A 368 11.72 13.47 11.39
CA ALA A 368 11.60 14.41 12.50
C ALA A 368 12.67 14.15 13.54
N ARG A 369 13.04 15.17 14.32
CA ARG A 369 14.00 15.04 15.42
C ARG A 369 13.35 15.42 16.73
N PRO A 370 13.82 14.91 17.88
CA PRO A 370 13.36 15.40 19.17
C PRO A 370 13.52 16.93 19.27
N ALA A 371 12.48 17.60 19.75
CA ALA A 371 12.59 18.99 20.17
C ALA A 371 13.60 19.09 21.33
N ALA A 372 14.43 20.13 21.29
CA ALA A 372 15.26 20.50 22.44
C ALA A 372 14.35 20.74 23.66
N LEU A 373 14.76 20.16 24.80
CA LEU A 373 14.10 20.36 26.10
C LEU A 373 14.22 21.81 26.57
#